data_AF-A0A355WM74-F1
#
_entry.id   AF-A0A355WM74-F1
#
_cell.length_a   1.000
_cell.length_b   1.000
_cell.length_c   1.000
_cell.angle_alpha   90.00
_cell.angle_beta   90.00
_cell.angle_gamma   90.00
#
_symmetry.space_group_name_H-M   'P 1'
#
loop_
_entity.id
_entity.type
_entity.pdbx_description
1 polymer ?
#
loop_
_entity_poly.entity_id
_entity_poly.type
_entity_poly.pdbx_seq_one_letter_code
_entity_poly.pdbx_strand_id
1 'polypeptide(L)'
;YEGATVRNVLHMASGVEFNEDYLDFHSDINRMGRVLALGGSMDDFAASLKIRAWEPGSFRRYVSIDTHVLGMVLRKITGVSVSDYMTVHLLRPMGIEADPYYLTDGLGTDFVLGGLNMRTRDYARFGLLYANNGYLNGRQIVPADWVAQSTTNSAPEAAPVVLDYDATLGYGFQWWLHPEATEGEFFALGIYGQMIYVNRPLKTVIAVNQADLKFRENLERNLTVMRKIAQTLA
;
A
#
# COMPACT_ATOMS: atom_id res chain seq x y z
N TYR A 1 -15.29 -9.61 -7.60
CA TYR A 1 -14.46 -8.83 -8.54
C TYR A 1 -15.01 -8.72 -9.97
N GLU A 2 -15.97 -9.53 -10.40
CA GLU A 2 -16.58 -9.38 -11.74
C GLU A 2 -17.08 -7.95 -11.98
N GLY A 3 -16.77 -7.37 -13.15
CA GLY A 3 -17.12 -5.97 -13.49
C GLY A 3 -16.22 -4.89 -12.87
N ALA A 4 -15.35 -5.21 -11.90
CA ALA A 4 -14.36 -4.27 -11.40
C ALA A 4 -13.16 -4.17 -12.36
N THR A 5 -12.75 -2.94 -12.68
CA THR A 5 -11.53 -2.71 -13.47
C THR A 5 -10.28 -2.77 -12.57
N VAL A 6 -9.10 -2.97 -13.15
CA VAL A 6 -7.82 -2.86 -12.42
C VAL A 6 -7.68 -1.48 -11.75
N ARG A 7 -8.16 -0.41 -12.40
CA ARG A 7 -8.17 0.94 -11.82
C ARG A 7 -9.06 1.02 -10.57
N ASN A 8 -10.20 0.35 -10.55
CA ASN A 8 -11.07 0.29 -9.37
C ASN A 8 -10.34 -0.39 -8.20
N VAL A 9 -9.67 -1.51 -8.46
CA VAL A 9 -8.90 -2.23 -7.43
C VAL A 9 -7.70 -1.41 -6.94
N LEU A 10 -6.97 -0.73 -7.83
CA LEU A 10 -5.88 0.18 -7.47
C LEU A 10 -6.35 1.33 -6.56
N HIS A 11 -7.61 1.74 -6.68
CA HIS A 11 -8.23 2.78 -5.86
C HIS A 11 -8.87 2.26 -4.57
N MET A 12 -8.80 0.97 -4.26
CA MET A 12 -9.57 0.36 -3.15
C MET A 12 -11.08 0.58 -3.30
N ALA A 13 -11.55 0.51 -4.54
CA ALA A 13 -12.93 0.77 -4.93
C ALA A 13 -13.52 -0.43 -5.70
N SER A 14 -13.10 -1.65 -5.38
CA SER A 14 -13.57 -2.87 -6.06
C SER A 14 -15.03 -3.22 -5.75
N GLY A 15 -15.59 -2.71 -4.66
CA GLY A 15 -16.94 -3.03 -4.19
C GLY A 15 -17.04 -4.32 -3.37
N VAL A 16 -15.93 -5.05 -3.19
CA VAL A 16 -15.94 -6.27 -2.37
C VAL A 16 -16.26 -5.94 -0.93
N GLU A 17 -17.15 -6.73 -0.32
CA GLU A 17 -17.36 -6.63 1.12
C GLU A 17 -16.21 -7.34 1.85
N PHE A 18 -15.54 -6.60 2.72
CA PHE A 18 -14.41 -7.11 3.49
C PHE A 18 -14.27 -6.37 4.83
N ASN A 19 -14.26 -7.11 5.93
CA ASN A 19 -14.02 -6.55 7.25
C ASN A 19 -12.50 -6.42 7.53
N GLU A 20 -12.01 -5.18 7.50
CA GLU A 20 -10.62 -4.78 7.81
C GLU A 20 -10.33 -4.55 9.31
N ASP A 21 -11.24 -4.91 10.23
CA ASP A 21 -10.96 -4.69 11.65
C ASP A 21 -9.92 -5.68 12.19
N TYR A 22 -8.66 -5.24 12.22
CA TYR A 22 -7.52 -5.99 12.78
C TYR A 22 -7.71 -6.40 14.25
N LEU A 23 -8.56 -5.71 15.02
CA LEU A 23 -8.79 -6.00 16.44
C LEU A 23 -10.00 -6.93 16.67
N ASP A 24 -10.79 -7.21 15.63
CA ASP A 24 -11.89 -8.18 15.68
C ASP A 24 -11.40 -9.55 15.19
N PHE A 25 -11.47 -10.56 16.05
CA PHE A 25 -11.07 -11.92 15.72
C PHE A 25 -11.85 -12.51 14.52
N HIS A 26 -13.10 -12.10 14.34
CA HIS A 26 -14.01 -12.60 13.30
C HIS A 26 -13.92 -11.84 11.98
N SER A 27 -13.13 -10.77 11.92
CA SER A 27 -12.92 -10.00 10.69
C SER A 27 -12.28 -10.83 9.57
N ASP A 28 -12.52 -10.43 8.33
CA ASP A 28 -12.01 -11.14 7.16
C ASP A 28 -10.49 -11.06 7.08
N ILE A 29 -9.89 -9.94 7.52
CA ILE A 29 -8.43 -9.83 7.62
C ILE A 29 -7.84 -10.86 8.59
N ASN A 30 -8.47 -11.08 9.76
CA ASN A 30 -8.02 -12.09 10.71
C ASN A 30 -8.32 -13.53 10.23
N ARG A 31 -9.43 -13.75 9.51
CA ARG A 31 -9.70 -15.04 8.84
C ARG A 31 -8.64 -15.35 7.79
N MET A 32 -8.26 -14.38 6.97
CA MET A 32 -7.18 -14.51 5.99
C MET A 32 -5.83 -14.76 6.67
N GLY A 33 -5.52 -14.06 7.76
CA GLY A 33 -4.31 -14.32 8.55
C GLY A 33 -4.24 -15.76 9.07
N ARG A 34 -5.37 -16.36 9.44
CA ARG A 34 -5.44 -17.79 9.78
C ARG A 34 -5.29 -18.70 8.56
N VAL A 35 -5.79 -18.33 7.39
CA VAL A 35 -5.52 -19.05 6.13
C VAL A 35 -4.00 -19.12 5.90
N LEU A 36 -3.30 -17.98 6.04
CA LEU A 36 -1.84 -17.92 5.94
C LEU A 36 -1.17 -18.85 6.95
N ALA A 37 -1.53 -18.73 8.24
CA ALA A 37 -0.90 -19.47 9.33
C ALA A 37 -1.16 -20.98 9.30
N LEU A 38 -2.29 -21.42 8.75
CA LEU A 38 -2.69 -22.82 8.66
C LEU A 38 -2.35 -23.45 7.29
N GLY A 39 -1.60 -22.74 6.44
CA GLY A 39 -1.11 -23.26 5.16
C GLY A 39 -2.16 -23.35 4.06
N GLY A 40 -3.20 -22.52 4.11
CA GLY A 40 -4.21 -22.41 3.07
C GLY A 40 -3.79 -21.50 1.91
N SER A 41 -4.71 -21.34 0.94
CA SER A 41 -4.54 -20.55 -0.28
C SER A 41 -5.19 -19.18 -0.15
N MET A 42 -4.40 -18.11 -0.31
CA MET A 42 -4.97 -16.75 -0.37
C MET A 42 -5.76 -16.51 -1.65
N ASP A 43 -5.41 -17.19 -2.75
CA ASP A 43 -6.14 -17.11 -4.02
C ASP A 43 -7.56 -17.69 -3.87
N ASP A 44 -7.69 -18.83 -3.20
CA ASP A 44 -9.00 -19.44 -2.95
C ASP A 44 -9.82 -18.59 -1.97
N PHE A 45 -9.16 -18.01 -0.97
CA PHE A 45 -9.80 -17.08 -0.05
C PHE A 45 -10.34 -15.85 -0.80
N ALA A 46 -9.53 -15.19 -1.62
CA ALA A 46 -9.96 -14.07 -2.46
C ALA A 46 -11.10 -14.46 -3.41
N ALA A 47 -11.01 -15.63 -4.04
CA ALA A 47 -12.03 -16.15 -4.94
C ALA A 47 -13.34 -16.48 -4.21
N SER A 48 -13.30 -16.81 -2.92
CA SER A 48 -14.48 -17.10 -2.10
C SER A 48 -15.32 -15.86 -1.76
N LEU A 49 -14.74 -14.65 -1.88
CA LEU A 49 -15.46 -13.39 -1.60
C LEU A 49 -16.45 -13.08 -2.73
N LYS A 50 -17.73 -13.38 -2.48
CA LYS A 50 -18.81 -13.19 -3.46
C LYS A 50 -19.69 -11.97 -3.22
N ILE A 51 -19.66 -11.41 -2.01
CA ILE A 51 -20.57 -10.33 -1.63
C ILE A 51 -20.01 -8.97 -2.09
N ARG A 52 -20.91 -8.15 -2.63
CA ARG A 52 -20.64 -6.79 -3.08
C ARG A 52 -21.40 -5.80 -2.20
N ALA A 53 -20.67 -4.89 -1.58
CA ALA A 53 -21.26 -3.84 -0.74
C ALA A 53 -21.64 -2.58 -1.54
N TRP A 54 -20.96 -2.31 -2.66
CA TRP A 54 -21.26 -1.19 -3.58
C TRP A 54 -20.76 -1.48 -5.00
N GLU A 55 -21.21 -0.69 -5.98
CA GLU A 55 -20.76 -0.86 -7.36
C GLU A 55 -19.27 -0.51 -7.54
N PRO A 56 -18.50 -1.28 -8.33
CA PRO A 56 -17.09 -0.99 -8.53
C PRO A 56 -16.85 0.43 -9.06
N GLY A 57 -16.00 1.18 -8.36
CA GLY A 57 -15.65 2.56 -8.70
C GLY A 57 -16.62 3.62 -8.16
N SER A 58 -17.75 3.25 -7.57
CA SER A 58 -18.70 4.24 -7.01
C SER A 58 -18.30 4.74 -5.63
N PHE A 59 -17.57 3.93 -4.87
CA PHE A 59 -17.19 4.23 -3.49
C PHE A 59 -15.90 3.51 -3.12
N ARG A 60 -15.12 4.11 -2.22
CA ARG A 60 -13.84 3.59 -1.74
C ARG A 60 -13.94 3.17 -0.28
N ARG A 61 -13.42 1.99 0.02
CA ARG A 61 -13.06 1.55 1.37
C ARG A 61 -11.75 0.81 1.26
N TYR A 62 -10.80 1.11 2.16
CA TYR A 62 -9.56 0.34 2.19
C TYR A 62 -9.88 -1.14 2.39
N VAL A 63 -9.34 -1.99 1.50
CA VAL A 63 -9.53 -3.44 1.55
C VAL A 63 -8.23 -4.10 1.08
N SER A 64 -7.55 -4.79 1.98
CA SER A 64 -6.26 -5.44 1.77
C SER A 64 -6.31 -6.50 0.67
N ILE A 65 -7.43 -7.22 0.54
CA ILE A 65 -7.57 -8.26 -0.47
C ILE A 65 -7.57 -7.71 -1.90
N ASP A 66 -7.86 -6.42 -2.11
CA ASP A 66 -7.73 -5.78 -3.42
C ASP A 66 -6.28 -5.83 -3.90
N THR A 67 -5.31 -5.57 -3.02
CA THR A 67 -3.88 -5.67 -3.34
C THR A 67 -3.48 -7.12 -3.67
N HIS A 68 -4.07 -8.12 -3.00
CA HIS A 68 -3.86 -9.53 -3.37
C HIS A 68 -4.37 -9.84 -4.78
N VAL A 69 -5.54 -9.33 -5.15
CA VAL A 69 -6.08 -9.48 -6.50
C VAL A 69 -5.20 -8.80 -7.55
N LEU A 70 -4.59 -7.65 -7.26
CA LEU A 70 -3.57 -7.07 -8.14
C LEU A 70 -2.37 -8.02 -8.33
N GLY A 71 -1.94 -8.69 -7.25
CA GLY A 71 -0.93 -9.74 -7.31
C GLY A 71 -1.36 -10.94 -8.18
N MET A 72 -2.62 -11.37 -8.10
CA MET A 72 -3.18 -12.42 -8.96
C MET A 72 -3.13 -12.01 -10.44
N VAL A 73 -3.53 -10.77 -10.76
CA VAL A 73 -3.48 -10.22 -12.12
C VAL A 73 -2.06 -10.19 -12.65
N LEU A 74 -1.10 -9.71 -11.85
CA LEU A 74 0.31 -9.68 -12.23
C LEU A 74 0.82 -11.09 -12.55
N ARG A 75 0.66 -12.04 -11.61
CA ARG A 75 1.10 -13.44 -11.81
C ARG A 75 0.45 -14.06 -13.04
N LYS A 76 -0.82 -13.77 -13.31
CA LYS A 76 -1.54 -14.29 -14.47
C LYS A 76 -0.98 -13.77 -15.80
N ILE A 77 -0.58 -12.50 -15.85
CA ILE A 77 -0.06 -11.85 -17.07
C ILE A 77 1.40 -12.23 -17.31
N THR A 78 2.21 -12.28 -16.25
CA THR A 78 3.67 -12.44 -16.37
C THR A 78 4.11 -13.89 -16.28
N GLY A 79 3.32 -14.77 -15.66
CA GLY A 79 3.68 -16.16 -15.41
C GLY A 79 4.74 -16.36 -14.31
N VAL A 80 5.11 -15.32 -13.57
CA VAL A 80 6.12 -15.36 -12.49
C VAL A 80 5.55 -14.83 -11.19
N SER A 81 6.19 -15.12 -10.05
CA SER A 81 5.78 -14.60 -8.74
C SER A 81 5.89 -13.06 -8.69
N VAL A 82 5.22 -12.44 -7.73
CA VAL A 82 5.28 -10.99 -7.55
C VAL A 82 6.65 -10.58 -7.04
N SER A 83 7.21 -11.36 -6.11
CA SER A 83 8.56 -11.15 -5.58
C SER A 83 9.64 -11.25 -6.67
N ASP A 84 9.56 -12.22 -7.59
CA ASP A 84 10.51 -12.34 -8.70
C ASP A 84 10.39 -11.17 -9.68
N TYR A 85 9.16 -10.83 -10.07
CA TYR A 85 8.91 -9.71 -10.98
C TYR A 85 9.41 -8.39 -10.37
N MET A 86 9.06 -8.12 -9.12
CA MET A 86 9.47 -6.92 -8.41
C MET A 86 10.99 -6.87 -8.21
N THR A 87 11.64 -8.00 -7.94
CA THR A 87 13.09 -8.06 -7.80
C THR A 87 13.79 -7.59 -9.07
N VAL A 88 13.36 -8.09 -10.24
CA VAL A 88 13.97 -7.75 -11.53
C VAL A 88 13.65 -6.31 -11.96
N HIS A 89 12.39 -5.90 -11.83
CA HIS A 89 11.91 -4.66 -12.43
C HIS A 89 11.94 -3.45 -11.52
N LEU A 90 11.96 -3.63 -10.19
CA LEU A 90 11.92 -2.55 -9.21
C LEU A 90 13.13 -2.57 -8.28
N LEU A 91 13.33 -3.64 -7.51
CA LEU A 91 14.29 -3.62 -6.40
C LEU A 91 15.74 -3.61 -6.85
N ARG A 92 16.12 -4.45 -7.83
CA ARG A 92 17.49 -4.43 -8.38
C ARG A 92 17.82 -3.08 -9.04
N PRO A 93 16.96 -2.52 -9.93
CA PRO A 93 17.19 -1.18 -10.48
C PRO A 93 17.28 -0.08 -9.42
N MET A 94 16.50 -0.21 -8.33
CA MET A 94 16.51 0.74 -7.22
C MET A 94 17.81 0.69 -6.40
N GLY A 95 18.54 -0.43 -6.44
CA GLY A 95 19.81 -0.60 -5.75
C GLY A 95 19.64 -0.80 -4.25
N ILE A 96 18.80 -1.78 -3.87
CA ILE A 96 18.61 -2.19 -2.46
C ILE A 96 19.93 -2.65 -1.83
N GLU A 97 20.07 -2.47 -0.52
CA GLU A 97 21.30 -2.81 0.22
C GLU A 97 21.36 -4.25 0.75
N ALA A 98 20.22 -4.94 0.78
CA ALA A 98 20.13 -6.34 1.14
C ALA A 98 18.93 -7.00 0.48
N ASP A 99 19.02 -8.32 0.31
CA ASP A 99 17.92 -9.11 -0.22
C ASP A 99 16.69 -8.99 0.69
N PRO A 100 15.51 -8.71 0.11
CA PRO A 100 14.27 -8.72 0.87
C PRO A 100 13.86 -10.16 1.16
N TYR A 101 12.90 -10.35 2.05
CA TYR A 101 12.13 -11.59 2.10
C TYR A 101 10.63 -11.30 2.07
N TYR A 102 9.89 -12.20 1.44
CA TYR A 102 8.44 -12.21 1.43
C TYR A 102 7.92 -13.32 2.33
N LEU A 103 6.94 -12.98 3.15
CA LEU A 103 6.06 -13.99 3.71
C LEU A 103 5.18 -14.55 2.58
N THR A 104 4.89 -15.84 2.64
CA THR A 104 4.03 -16.52 1.68
C THR A 104 2.90 -17.25 2.38
N ASP A 105 1.84 -17.57 1.64
CA ASP A 105 0.86 -18.56 2.10
C ASP A 105 1.41 -20.00 2.05
N GLY A 106 0.57 -20.96 2.40
CA GLY A 106 0.97 -22.38 2.44
C GLY A 106 1.33 -22.97 1.09
N LEU A 107 1.01 -22.27 0.00
CA LEU A 107 1.31 -22.69 -1.38
C LEU A 107 2.48 -21.91 -1.99
N GLY A 108 3.13 -21.04 -1.22
CA GLY A 108 4.25 -20.22 -1.69
C GLY A 108 3.82 -18.95 -2.44
N THR A 109 2.55 -18.55 -2.36
CA THR A 109 2.10 -17.28 -2.95
C THR A 109 2.53 -16.12 -2.07
N ASP A 110 3.20 -15.12 -2.66
CA ASP A 110 3.63 -13.91 -1.97
C ASP A 110 2.47 -13.21 -1.25
N PHE A 111 2.65 -12.87 0.03
CA PHE A 111 1.70 -12.07 0.80
C PHE A 111 1.85 -10.58 0.45
N VAL A 112 1.37 -10.19 -0.73
CA VAL A 112 1.66 -8.89 -1.35
C VAL A 112 1.05 -7.67 -0.65
N LEU A 113 0.05 -7.87 0.19
CA LEU A 113 -0.65 -6.79 0.90
C LEU A 113 0.03 -6.38 2.23
N GLY A 114 1.08 -7.10 2.67
CA GLY A 114 1.76 -6.77 3.93
C GLY A 114 2.96 -7.64 4.32
N GLY A 115 3.38 -8.60 3.48
CA GLY A 115 4.42 -9.59 3.81
C GLY A 115 5.84 -9.24 3.38
N LEU A 116 6.06 -8.09 2.74
CA LEU A 116 7.39 -7.65 2.32
C LEU A 116 8.19 -7.18 3.53
N ASN A 117 9.40 -7.71 3.68
CA ASN A 117 10.36 -7.29 4.68
C ASN A 117 11.66 -6.86 4.00
N MET A 118 12.08 -5.62 4.27
CA MET A 118 13.33 -5.04 3.76
C MET A 118 13.87 -4.00 4.73
N ARG A 119 15.10 -3.53 4.54
CA ARG A 119 15.72 -2.53 5.41
C ARG A 119 14.94 -1.21 5.35
N THR A 120 14.85 -0.49 6.47
CA THR A 120 14.24 0.86 6.53
C THR A 120 14.81 1.80 5.48
N ARG A 121 16.13 1.73 5.24
CA ARG A 121 16.78 2.54 4.22
C ARG A 121 16.34 2.19 2.80
N ASP A 122 16.04 0.93 2.53
CA ASP A 122 15.51 0.52 1.23
C ASP A 122 14.05 0.99 1.06
N TYR A 123 13.26 1.06 2.13
CA TYR A 123 11.94 1.72 2.09
C TYR A 123 12.08 3.22 1.80
N ALA A 124 13.09 3.88 2.38
CA ALA A 124 13.41 5.26 2.04
C ALA A 124 13.87 5.41 0.57
N ARG A 125 14.60 4.43 0.00
CA ARG A 125 14.93 4.43 -1.44
C ARG A 125 13.69 4.33 -2.31
N PHE A 126 12.69 3.54 -1.92
CA PHE A 126 11.41 3.49 -2.63
C PHE A 126 10.65 4.82 -2.55
N GLY A 127 10.67 5.48 -1.40
CA GLY A 127 10.17 6.86 -1.27
C GLY A 127 10.95 7.85 -2.15
N LEU A 128 12.27 7.74 -2.21
CA LEU A 128 13.14 8.58 -3.06
C LEU A 128 12.88 8.36 -4.55
N LEU A 129 12.63 7.13 -4.96
CA LEU A 129 12.20 6.80 -6.32
C LEU A 129 10.92 7.58 -6.68
N TYR A 130 9.92 7.62 -5.80
CA TYR A 130 8.69 8.39 -6.01
C TYR A 130 8.87 9.90 -5.86
N ALA A 131 9.81 10.35 -5.02
CA ALA A 131 10.18 11.76 -4.91
C ALA A 131 10.79 12.27 -6.22
N ASN A 132 11.52 11.40 -6.93
CA ASN A 132 12.16 11.68 -8.22
C ASN A 132 11.34 11.22 -9.42
N ASN A 133 10.00 11.20 -9.31
CA ASN A 133 9.09 10.85 -10.42
C ASN A 133 9.42 9.51 -11.11
N GLY A 134 9.87 8.53 -10.33
CA GLY A 134 10.18 7.19 -10.81
C GLY A 134 11.57 7.05 -11.45
N TYR A 135 12.40 8.09 -11.39
CA TYR A 135 13.78 8.08 -11.88
C TYR A 135 14.78 7.91 -10.73
N LEU A 136 15.64 6.91 -10.82
CA LEU A 136 16.70 6.67 -9.84
C LEU A 136 17.89 5.96 -10.51
N ASN A 137 19.12 6.20 -10.02
CA ASN A 137 20.34 5.55 -10.52
C ASN A 137 20.55 5.68 -12.05
N GLY A 138 20.16 6.83 -12.64
CA GLY A 138 20.33 7.06 -14.06
C GLY A 138 19.28 6.37 -14.96
N ARG A 139 18.19 5.83 -14.38
CA ARG A 139 17.18 5.07 -15.10
C ARG A 139 15.76 5.46 -14.68
N GLN A 140 14.84 5.49 -15.65
CA GLN A 140 13.40 5.49 -15.38
C GLN A 140 12.97 4.07 -14.97
N ILE A 141 12.70 3.86 -13.68
CA ILE A 141 12.31 2.55 -13.14
C ILE A 141 10.79 2.41 -13.13
N VAL A 142 10.08 3.46 -12.68
CA VAL A 142 8.61 3.55 -12.71
C VAL A 142 8.25 4.69 -13.66
N PRO A 143 7.30 4.56 -14.60
CA PRO A 143 6.93 5.66 -15.50
C PRO A 143 6.50 6.92 -14.74
N ALA A 144 6.96 8.10 -15.18
CA ALA A 144 6.64 9.37 -14.51
C ALA A 144 5.12 9.62 -14.43
N ASP A 145 4.39 9.33 -15.51
CA ASP A 145 2.92 9.45 -15.54
C ASP A 145 2.22 8.50 -14.57
N TRP A 146 2.81 7.33 -14.30
CA TRP A 146 2.30 6.41 -13.28
C TRP A 146 2.50 7.00 -11.89
N VAL A 147 3.69 7.54 -11.61
CA VAL A 147 3.98 8.19 -10.34
C VAL A 147 3.03 9.37 -10.11
N ALA A 148 2.84 10.23 -11.12
CA ALA A 148 1.92 11.36 -11.04
C ALA A 148 0.48 10.94 -10.71
N GLN A 149 -0.06 9.95 -11.43
CA GLN A 149 -1.40 9.41 -11.16
C GLN A 149 -1.50 8.73 -9.79
N SER A 150 -0.47 7.99 -9.38
CA SER A 150 -0.46 7.28 -8.10
C SER A 150 -0.42 8.24 -6.91
N THR A 151 0.14 9.44 -7.08
CA THR A 151 0.28 10.42 -6.00
C THR A 151 -0.70 11.59 -6.13
N THR A 152 -1.84 11.36 -6.79
CA THR A 152 -2.94 12.32 -6.90
C THR A 152 -4.19 11.72 -6.25
N ASN A 153 -4.97 12.55 -5.55
CA ASN A 153 -6.25 12.12 -4.99
C ASN A 153 -7.29 11.91 -6.10
N SER A 154 -7.26 10.76 -6.75
CA SER A 154 -8.13 10.39 -7.88
C SER A 154 -9.13 9.27 -7.57
N ALA A 155 -9.08 8.72 -6.37
CA ALA A 155 -10.04 7.71 -5.93
C ALA A 155 -11.43 8.32 -5.67
N PRO A 156 -12.53 7.55 -5.78
CA PRO A 156 -13.87 8.04 -5.52
C PRO A 156 -14.07 8.41 -4.05
N GLU A 157 -15.25 8.96 -3.73
CA GLU A 157 -15.69 9.22 -2.37
C GLU A 157 -15.51 7.99 -1.47
N ALA A 158 -15.19 8.21 -0.21
CA ALA A 158 -14.76 7.15 0.68
C ALA A 158 -15.42 7.20 2.04
N ALA A 159 -15.52 6.01 2.65
CA ALA A 159 -15.79 5.92 4.08
C ALA A 159 -14.64 6.56 4.88
N PRO A 160 -14.92 7.16 6.04
CA PRO A 160 -13.88 7.51 7.00
C PRO A 160 -13.01 6.28 7.29
N VAL A 161 -11.69 6.50 7.37
CA VAL A 161 -10.76 5.46 7.80
C VAL A 161 -10.87 5.36 9.32
N VAL A 162 -10.93 4.14 9.88
CA VAL A 162 -10.99 3.94 11.34
C VAL A 162 -9.60 4.16 11.96
N LEU A 163 -9.18 5.42 11.99
CA LEU A 163 -8.01 5.96 12.66
C LEU A 163 -8.47 7.16 13.51
N ASP A 164 -7.61 7.67 14.38
CA ASP A 164 -7.79 8.87 15.20
C ASP A 164 -7.80 10.17 14.40
N TYR A 165 -8.25 10.07 13.16
CA TYR A 165 -8.28 11.17 12.23
C TYR A 165 -9.71 11.41 11.81
N ASP A 166 -10.23 12.58 12.21
CA ASP A 166 -11.61 13.01 11.98
C ASP A 166 -11.85 13.51 10.55
N ALA A 167 -11.05 13.04 9.59
CA ALA A 167 -11.19 13.39 8.18
C ALA A 167 -10.86 12.22 7.25
N THR A 168 -11.49 12.23 6.08
CA THR A 168 -11.28 11.22 5.05
C THR A 168 -9.97 11.51 4.32
N LEU A 169 -8.97 10.65 4.50
CA LEU A 169 -7.72 10.72 3.73
C LEU A 169 -8.00 10.66 2.23
N GLY A 170 -7.23 11.40 1.43
CA GLY A 170 -7.17 11.21 -0.02
C GLY A 170 -6.43 9.92 -0.38
N TYR A 171 -6.61 9.44 -1.61
CA TYR A 171 -5.97 8.23 -2.09
C TYR A 171 -5.74 8.24 -3.60
N GLY A 172 -4.58 7.75 -4.02
CA GLY A 172 -4.21 7.49 -5.41
C GLY A 172 -3.39 6.21 -5.45
N PHE A 173 -3.62 5.33 -6.42
CA PHE A 173 -2.99 3.99 -6.58
C PHE A 173 -2.07 3.50 -5.43
N GLN A 174 -2.65 3.01 -4.33
CA GLN A 174 -1.89 2.45 -3.19
C GLN A 174 -1.12 3.45 -2.30
N TRP A 175 -1.30 4.75 -2.50
CA TRP A 175 -0.77 5.85 -1.70
C TRP A 175 -1.87 6.68 -1.04
N TRP A 176 -1.59 7.13 0.18
CA TRP A 176 -2.45 8.03 0.93
C TRP A 176 -2.02 9.48 0.72
N LEU A 177 -3.01 10.37 0.75
CA LEU A 177 -2.82 11.82 0.73
C LEU A 177 -3.55 12.40 1.94
N HIS A 178 -2.90 13.27 2.69
CA HIS A 178 -3.58 13.99 3.75
C HIS A 178 -4.48 15.08 3.12
N PRO A 179 -5.67 15.37 3.66
CA PRO A 179 -6.56 16.46 3.19
C PRO A 179 -5.87 17.82 3.06
N GLU A 180 -5.00 18.13 4.01
CA GLU A 180 -4.17 19.36 4.01
C GLU A 180 -2.79 19.18 3.36
N ALA A 181 -2.57 18.08 2.61
CA ALA A 181 -1.30 17.86 1.92
C ALA A 181 -1.07 18.95 0.87
N THR A 182 0.17 19.44 0.80
CA THR A 182 0.62 20.25 -0.34
C THR A 182 0.85 19.37 -1.57
N GLU A 183 0.82 19.96 -2.78
CA GLU A 183 1.12 19.20 -3.99
C GLU A 183 2.52 18.56 -3.90
N GLY A 184 2.59 17.25 -4.12
CA GLY A 184 3.83 16.49 -3.96
C GLY A 184 4.11 15.97 -2.54
N GLU A 185 3.14 16.09 -1.62
CA GLU A 185 3.13 15.44 -0.31
C GLU A 185 2.17 14.23 -0.30
N PHE A 186 2.70 13.06 0.03
CA PHE A 186 1.94 11.81 0.09
C PHE A 186 2.68 10.78 0.95
N PHE A 187 2.00 9.70 1.34
CA PHE A 187 2.59 8.69 2.20
C PHE A 187 2.01 7.29 2.00
N ALA A 188 2.79 6.28 2.35
CA ALA A 188 2.34 4.91 2.56
C ALA A 188 2.20 4.65 4.05
N LEU A 189 1.19 3.88 4.44
CA LEU A 189 0.86 3.56 5.83
C LEU A 189 0.63 2.07 5.99
N GLY A 190 1.25 1.47 7.01
CA GLY A 190 0.99 0.11 7.45
C GLY A 190 0.62 0.07 8.93
N ILE A 191 -0.06 -1.00 9.34
CA ILE A 191 -0.40 -1.24 10.75
C ILE A 191 0.86 -1.25 11.64
N TYR A 192 0.68 -0.98 12.92
CA TYR A 192 1.78 -0.86 13.88
C TYR A 192 2.77 0.30 13.63
N GLY A 193 2.39 1.29 12.81
CA GLY A 193 3.14 2.54 12.62
C GLY A 193 4.18 2.51 11.50
N GLN A 194 4.03 1.63 10.50
CA GLN A 194 4.95 1.63 9.34
C GLN A 194 4.62 2.81 8.43
N MET A 195 5.63 3.58 8.02
CA MET A 195 5.40 4.73 7.15
C MET A 195 6.52 4.96 6.14
N ILE A 196 6.14 5.38 4.94
CA ILE A 196 7.01 6.08 3.99
C ILE A 196 6.34 7.41 3.71
N TYR A 197 6.96 8.51 4.12
CA TYR A 197 6.49 9.87 3.89
C TYR A 197 7.37 10.54 2.84
N VAL A 198 6.74 11.19 1.87
CA VAL A 198 7.41 11.93 0.81
C VAL A 198 6.87 13.35 0.76
N ASN A 199 7.78 14.32 0.75
CA ASN A 199 7.48 15.72 0.51
C ASN A 199 8.44 16.25 -0.57
N ARG A 200 7.96 16.31 -1.82
CA ARG A 200 8.77 16.78 -2.96
C ARG A 200 9.17 18.25 -2.83
N PRO A 201 8.29 19.19 -2.45
CA PRO A 201 8.67 20.60 -2.28
C PRO A 201 9.83 20.79 -1.30
N LEU A 202 9.83 20.05 -0.19
CA LEU A 202 10.88 20.08 0.83
C LEU A 202 12.01 19.06 0.59
N LYS A 203 12.02 18.40 -0.58
CA LYS A 203 13.03 17.40 -0.99
C LYS A 203 13.32 16.34 0.08
N THR A 204 12.29 15.92 0.81
CA THR A 204 12.43 15.07 1.99
C THR A 204 11.69 13.75 1.80
N VAL A 205 12.35 12.67 2.20
CA VAL A 205 11.76 11.34 2.35
C VAL A 205 12.08 10.83 3.74
N ILE A 206 11.07 10.31 4.44
CA ILE A 206 11.20 9.70 5.76
C ILE A 206 10.61 8.30 5.69
N ALA A 207 11.37 7.29 6.11
CA ALA A 207 10.86 5.93 6.30
C ALA A 207 10.98 5.54 7.77
N VAL A 208 9.94 4.92 8.30
CA VAL A 208 9.87 4.48 9.70
C VAL A 208 9.33 3.07 9.76
N ASN A 209 10.01 2.20 10.51
CA ASN A 209 9.49 0.91 10.93
C ASN A 209 9.23 0.96 12.44
N GLN A 210 8.06 0.53 12.85
CA GLN A 210 7.61 0.60 14.25
C GLN A 210 6.91 -0.69 14.68
N ALA A 211 6.62 -0.80 15.96
CA ALA A 211 5.79 -1.85 16.56
C ALA A 211 4.74 -1.21 17.48
N ASP A 212 4.09 -0.15 17.01
CA ASP A 212 3.15 0.66 17.79
C ASP A 212 1.77 -0.03 17.91
N LEU A 213 1.47 -0.58 19.08
CA LEU A 213 0.16 -1.17 19.35
C LEU A 213 -0.98 -0.14 19.31
N LYS A 214 -0.67 1.15 19.39
CA LYS A 214 -1.62 2.27 19.30
C LYS A 214 -1.61 2.95 17.93
N PHE A 215 -1.29 2.22 16.86
CA PHE A 215 -1.19 2.79 15.51
C PHE A 215 -2.49 3.48 15.01
N ARG A 216 -3.64 3.15 15.59
CA ARG A 216 -4.92 3.83 15.31
C ARG A 216 -5.03 5.21 15.96
N GLU A 217 -4.14 5.56 16.90
CA GLU A 217 -4.19 6.77 17.76
C GLU A 217 -3.05 7.76 17.50
N ASN A 218 -2.23 7.52 16.47
CA ASN A 218 -1.00 8.28 16.29
C ASN A 218 -0.78 8.77 14.86
N LEU A 219 -1.73 8.61 13.93
CA LEU A 219 -1.48 8.99 12.54
C LEU A 219 -1.19 10.49 12.43
N GLU A 220 -2.06 11.33 13.00
CA GLU A 220 -1.92 12.79 12.90
C GLU A 220 -0.68 13.30 13.59
N ARG A 221 -0.39 12.74 14.76
CA ARG A 221 0.84 13.04 15.49
C ARG A 221 2.07 12.68 14.64
N ASN A 222 2.09 11.51 14.02
CA ASN A 222 3.21 11.04 13.20
C ASN A 222 3.40 11.95 11.98
N LEU A 223 2.33 12.29 11.25
CA LEU A 223 2.39 13.20 10.11
C LEU A 223 2.87 14.60 10.52
N THR A 224 2.39 15.11 11.66
CA THR A 224 2.82 16.41 12.20
C THR A 224 4.32 16.42 12.49
N VAL A 225 4.84 15.36 13.12
CA VAL A 225 6.28 15.22 13.38
C VAL A 225 7.07 15.15 12.07
N MET A 226 6.62 14.37 11.09
CA MET A 226 7.29 14.24 9.79
C MET A 226 7.36 15.56 9.03
N ARG A 227 6.25 16.32 8.99
CA ARG A 227 6.21 17.67 8.40
C ARG A 227 7.19 18.61 9.08
N LYS A 228 7.24 18.60 10.42
CA LYS A 228 8.16 19.45 11.18
C LYS A 228 9.63 19.09 10.92
N ILE A 229 9.96 17.79 10.81
CA ILE A 229 11.29 17.35 10.43
C ILE A 229 11.63 17.86 9.02
N ALA A 230 10.75 17.65 8.05
CA ALA A 230 10.97 18.09 6.67
C ALA A 230 11.19 19.61 6.56
N GLN A 231 10.41 20.40 7.29
CA GLN A 231 10.55 21.86 7.34
C GLN A 231 11.85 22.32 8.00
N THR A 232 12.36 21.55 8.97
CA THR A 232 13.62 21.88 9.67
C THR A 232 14.85 21.60 8.80
N LEU A 233 14.73 20.68 7.83
CA LEU A 233 15.83 20.27 6.94
C LEU A 233 15.90 21.08 5.63
N ALA A 234 14.85 21.84 5.31
CA ALA A 234 14.73 22.63 4.09
C ALA A 234 15.48 23.98 4.18
#